data_AF-A0A7V2YDE2-F1
#
_entry.id   AF-A0A7V2YDE2-F1
#
_cell.length_a   1.000
_cell.length_b   1.000
_cell.length_c   1.000
_cell.angle_alpha   90.00
_cell.angle_beta   90.00
_cell.angle_gamma   90.00
#
_symmetry.space_group_name_H-M   'P 1'
#
loop_
_entity.id
_entity.type
_entity.pdbx_description
1 polymer ?
#
loop_
_entity_poly.entity_id
_entity_poly.type
_entity_poly.pdbx_seq_one_letter_code
_entity_poly.pdbx_strand_id
1 'polypeptide(L)'
;MAAQESPLAELAATDGVRMVCVFAPDGRLLSSVPKAMENTPWIEFLQTWSGHPCLSWPELEEMALFYPNSLVIWRRIGENRNLSDGPSNLGEALYRNIFLVAEPATSLSLLRVSLDVKEHGWRALGIHKVFPSSAGKGSEGGILSKLFRRPTH
;
A
#
# COMPACT_ATOMS: atom_id res chain seq x y z
N MET A 1 -2.27 -22.55 15.81
CA MET A 1 -1.79 -21.29 15.20
C MET A 1 -2.98 -20.38 15.05
N ALA A 2 -3.06 -19.29 15.83
CA ALA A 2 -4.12 -18.30 15.63
C ALA A 2 -3.95 -17.71 14.23
N ALA A 3 -5.04 -17.65 13.43
CA ALA A 3 -5.02 -16.94 12.16
C ALA A 3 -4.67 -15.48 12.48
N GLN A 4 -3.54 -15.00 11.98
CA GLN A 4 -3.14 -13.62 12.18
C GLN A 4 -4.18 -12.75 11.45
N GLU A 5 -4.98 -12.01 12.23
CA GLU A 5 -5.99 -11.10 11.68
C GLU A 5 -5.32 -10.09 10.74
N SER A 6 -6.01 -9.76 9.64
CA SER A 6 -5.48 -8.80 8.68
C SER A 6 -5.19 -7.47 9.38
N PRO A 7 -4.04 -6.81 9.11
CA PRO A 7 -3.75 -5.50 9.67
C PRO A 7 -4.77 -4.42 9.26
N LEU A 8 -5.62 -4.71 8.26
CA LEU A 8 -6.71 -3.85 7.80
C LEU A 8 -8.05 -4.11 8.50
N ALA A 9 -8.18 -5.19 9.29
CA ALA A 9 -9.45 -5.63 9.84
C ALA A 9 -10.14 -4.54 10.68
N GLU A 10 -9.38 -3.84 11.51
CA GLU A 10 -9.92 -2.77 12.35
C GLU A 10 -10.36 -1.54 11.54
N LEU A 11 -9.67 -1.21 10.45
CA LEU A 11 -10.13 -0.14 9.54
C LEU A 11 -11.40 -0.55 8.81
N ALA A 12 -11.46 -1.78 8.34
CA ALA A 12 -12.64 -2.31 7.66
C ALA A 12 -13.85 -2.46 8.62
N ALA A 13 -13.61 -2.57 9.93
CA ALA A 13 -14.66 -2.58 10.95
C ALA A 13 -15.18 -1.17 11.31
N THR A 14 -14.58 -0.12 10.77
CA THR A 14 -15.09 1.25 10.96
C THR A 14 -16.45 1.39 10.27
N ASP A 15 -17.40 2.01 10.95
CA ASP A 15 -18.78 2.14 10.45
C ASP A 15 -18.81 2.81 9.06
N GLY A 16 -19.62 2.24 8.17
CA GLY A 16 -19.74 2.66 6.78
C GLY A 16 -18.59 2.28 5.85
N VAL A 17 -17.50 1.66 6.33
CA VAL A 17 -16.43 1.15 5.46
C VAL A 17 -16.88 -0.13 4.77
N ARG A 18 -16.81 -0.15 3.43
CA ARG A 18 -17.17 -1.30 2.60
C ARG A 18 -15.94 -2.12 2.19
N MET A 19 -14.82 -1.44 1.98
CA MET A 19 -13.59 -2.08 1.52
C MET A 19 -12.37 -1.26 1.92
N VAL A 20 -11.29 -1.97 2.28
CA VAL A 20 -9.96 -1.41 2.43
C VAL A 20 -8.99 -2.26 1.63
N CYS A 21 -8.15 -1.64 0.80
CA CYS A 21 -7.10 -2.34 0.07
C CYS A 21 -5.80 -1.57 0.07
N VAL A 22 -4.69 -2.31 0.07
CA VAL A 22 -3.33 -1.77 0.05
C VAL A 22 -2.62 -2.32 -1.18
N PHE A 23 -2.03 -1.43 -1.95
CA PHE A 23 -1.22 -1.73 -3.12
C PHE A 23 0.24 -1.34 -2.88
N ALA A 24 1.14 -2.07 -3.52
CA ALA A 24 2.52 -1.65 -3.69
C ALA A 24 2.61 -0.48 -4.70
N PRO A 25 3.76 0.24 -4.75
CA PRO A 25 3.97 1.32 -5.72
C PRO A 25 3.84 0.89 -7.19
N ASP A 26 4.07 -0.39 -7.48
CA ASP A 26 3.91 -1.01 -8.80
C ASP A 26 2.45 -1.34 -9.15
N GLY A 27 1.51 -1.01 -8.26
CA GLY A 27 0.08 -1.27 -8.40
C GLY A 27 -0.36 -2.69 -8.06
N ARG A 28 0.55 -3.55 -7.59
CA ARG A 28 0.22 -4.90 -7.14
C ARG A 28 -0.54 -4.87 -5.83
N LEU A 29 -1.66 -5.61 -5.75
CA LEU A 29 -2.42 -5.76 -4.50
C LEU A 29 -1.59 -6.51 -3.46
N LEU A 30 -1.48 -5.96 -2.25
CA LEU A 30 -0.81 -6.58 -1.10
C LEU A 30 -1.80 -7.18 -0.11
N SER A 31 -2.90 -6.48 0.14
CA SER A 31 -3.93 -6.92 1.08
C SER A 31 -5.25 -6.24 0.77
N SER A 32 -6.35 -6.95 1.00
CA SER A 32 -7.68 -6.35 0.99
C SER A 32 -8.57 -6.94 2.08
N VAL A 33 -9.55 -6.14 2.50
CA VAL A 33 -10.65 -6.58 3.35
C VAL A 33 -11.94 -5.95 2.81
N PRO A 34 -13.01 -6.74 2.56
CA PRO A 34 -13.06 -8.19 2.64
C PRO A 34 -12.33 -8.88 1.48
N LYS A 35 -11.74 -10.06 1.72
CA LYS A 35 -10.99 -10.83 0.68
C LYS A 35 -11.82 -11.23 -0.54
N ALA A 36 -13.14 -11.33 -0.39
CA ALA A 36 -14.04 -11.62 -1.51
C ALA A 36 -13.95 -10.57 -2.64
N MET A 37 -13.44 -9.37 -2.33
CA MET A 37 -13.32 -8.28 -3.31
C MET A 37 -12.08 -8.38 -4.20
N GLU A 38 -11.09 -9.23 -3.88
CA GLU A 38 -9.79 -9.32 -4.57
C GLU A 38 -9.90 -9.53 -6.08
N ASN A 39 -10.94 -10.24 -6.53
CA ASN A 39 -11.17 -10.57 -7.94
C ASN A 39 -12.36 -9.82 -8.54
N THR A 40 -12.63 -8.60 -8.07
CA THR A 40 -13.71 -7.76 -8.60
C THR A 40 -13.17 -6.73 -9.58
N PRO A 41 -13.99 -6.28 -10.56
CA PRO A 41 -13.63 -5.19 -11.47
C PRO A 41 -13.23 -3.91 -10.74
N TRP A 42 -13.72 -3.72 -9.52
CA TRP A 42 -13.34 -2.61 -8.65
C TRP A 42 -11.87 -2.65 -8.25
N ILE A 43 -11.35 -3.82 -7.87
CA ILE A 43 -9.93 -3.96 -7.53
C ILE A 43 -9.07 -3.77 -8.77
N GLU A 44 -9.46 -4.32 -9.93
CA GLU A 44 -8.74 -4.12 -11.20
C GLU A 44 -8.66 -2.63 -11.58
N PHE A 45 -9.76 -1.90 -11.38
CA PHE A 45 -9.80 -0.45 -11.56
C PHE A 45 -8.83 0.26 -10.60
N LEU A 46 -8.86 -0.07 -9.30
CA LEU A 46 -7.97 0.55 -8.31
C LEU A 46 -6.50 0.19 -8.54
N GLN A 47 -6.19 -1.03 -9.02
CA GLN A 47 -4.84 -1.42 -9.45
C GLN A 47 -4.35 -0.51 -10.57
N THR A 48 -5.16 -0.35 -11.62
CA THR A 48 -4.85 0.52 -12.76
C THR A 48 -4.64 1.96 -12.29
N TRP A 49 -5.51 2.43 -11.40
CA TRP A 49 -5.46 3.80 -10.90
C TRP A 49 -4.30 4.04 -9.93
N SER A 50 -3.89 3.05 -9.15
CA SER A 50 -2.74 3.13 -8.25
C SER A 50 -1.40 3.34 -8.97
N GLY A 51 -1.32 2.94 -10.25
CA GLY A 51 -0.19 3.24 -11.14
C GLY A 51 -0.37 4.52 -11.97
N HIS A 52 -1.45 5.27 -11.77
CA HIS A 52 -1.73 6.46 -12.58
C HIS A 52 -0.71 7.58 -12.28
N PRO A 53 -0.19 8.29 -13.31
CA PRO A 53 0.86 9.29 -13.11
C PRO A 53 0.52 10.42 -12.12
N CYS A 54 -0.75 10.78 -11.97
CA CYS A 54 -1.15 11.81 -11.00
C CYS A 54 -0.88 11.40 -9.53
N LEU A 55 -0.89 10.11 -9.21
CA LEU A 55 -0.59 9.60 -7.86
C LEU A 55 0.92 9.46 -7.61
N SER A 56 1.72 9.57 -8.68
CA SER A 56 3.19 9.58 -8.60
C SER A 56 3.75 10.95 -8.25
N TRP A 57 2.90 11.98 -8.14
CA TRP A 57 3.33 13.30 -7.68
C TRP A 57 3.89 13.21 -6.27
N PRO A 58 5.17 13.59 -6.05
CA PRO A 58 5.82 13.39 -4.75
C PRO A 58 5.10 14.07 -3.59
N GLU A 59 4.45 15.19 -3.87
CA GLU A 59 3.75 16.03 -2.87
C GLU A 59 2.32 15.55 -2.58
N LEU A 60 1.75 14.69 -3.43
CA LEU A 60 0.40 14.19 -3.24
C LEU A 60 0.42 13.02 -2.25
N GLU A 61 -0.01 13.27 -1.02
CA GLU A 61 -0.05 12.27 0.06
C GLU A 61 -1.43 11.68 0.27
N GLU A 62 -2.50 12.42 -0.05
CA GLU A 62 -3.88 11.96 0.11
C GLU A 62 -4.81 12.59 -0.93
N MET A 63 -5.85 11.86 -1.30
CA MET A 63 -6.98 12.36 -2.07
C MET A 63 -8.29 11.74 -1.57
N ALA A 64 -9.35 12.55 -1.50
CA ALA A 64 -10.70 12.09 -1.24
C ALA A 64 -11.56 12.34 -2.47
N LEU A 65 -12.27 11.31 -2.93
CA LEU A 65 -13.14 11.33 -4.10
C LEU A 65 -14.57 11.04 -3.66
N PHE A 66 -15.48 11.92 -4.03
CA PHE A 66 -16.90 11.80 -3.73
C PHE A 66 -17.65 11.33 -4.98
N TYR A 67 -18.19 10.12 -4.92
CA TYR A 67 -19.09 9.57 -5.92
C TYR A 67 -20.52 9.57 -5.39
N PRO A 68 -21.54 9.47 -6.27
CA PRO A 68 -22.94 9.45 -5.82
C PRO A 68 -23.25 8.37 -4.77
N ASN A 69 -22.56 7.22 -4.83
CA ASN A 69 -22.84 6.05 -3.99
C ASN A 69 -21.64 5.61 -3.13
N SER A 70 -20.57 6.40 -3.10
CA SER A 70 -19.37 6.06 -2.32
C SER A 70 -18.48 7.26 -2.04
N LEU A 71 -17.75 7.15 -0.93
CA LEU A 71 -16.60 7.97 -0.62
C LEU A 71 -15.35 7.10 -0.78
N VAL A 72 -14.37 7.55 -1.57
CA VAL A 72 -13.10 6.85 -1.73
C VAL A 72 -11.99 7.74 -1.19
N ILE A 73 -11.22 7.23 -0.23
CA ILE A 73 -10.00 7.85 0.25
C ILE A 73 -8.84 7.05 -0.34
N TRP A 74 -7.96 7.73 -1.04
CA TRP A 74 -6.64 7.22 -1.37
C TRP A 74 -5.60 7.95 -0.52
N ARG A 75 -4.64 7.20 0.01
CA ARG A 75 -3.52 7.78 0.75
C ARG A 75 -2.24 7.01 0.47
N ARG A 76 -1.12 7.74 0.40
CA ARG A 76 0.21 7.17 0.46
C ARG A 76 0.60 6.93 1.92
N ILE A 77 0.96 5.69 2.25
CA ILE A 77 1.45 5.32 3.58
C ILE A 77 2.89 4.81 3.46
N GLY A 78 3.78 5.22 4.35
CA GLY A 78 5.19 4.82 4.28
C GLY A 78 6.16 5.96 4.51
N GLU A 79 7.45 5.63 4.42
CA GLU A 79 8.50 6.63 4.33
C GLU A 79 8.80 6.89 2.86
N ASN A 80 8.68 8.16 2.46
CA ASN A 80 9.37 8.65 1.28
C ASN A 80 10.82 8.91 1.72
N ARG A 81 11.64 7.86 1.76
CA ARG A 81 13.08 8.08 1.98
C ARG A 81 13.57 8.85 0.78
N ASN A 82 14.01 10.08 1.02
CA ASN A 82 14.56 10.98 0.03
C ASN A 82 15.40 10.20 -1.00
N LEU A 83 14.98 10.26 -2.26
CA LEU A 83 15.76 9.84 -3.42
C LEU A 83 17.08 10.64 -3.57
N SER A 84 17.40 11.54 -2.64
CA SER A 84 18.46 12.55 -2.76
C SER A 84 19.76 12.28 -1.98
N ASP A 85 19.85 11.26 -1.12
CA ASP A 85 21.08 11.03 -0.35
C ASP A 85 21.96 9.95 -0.99
N GLY A 86 22.53 10.32 -2.14
CA GLY A 86 23.66 9.65 -2.77
C GLY A 86 23.33 8.87 -4.05
N PRO A 87 24.18 8.95 -5.10
CA PRO A 87 23.98 8.24 -6.37
C PRO A 87 24.03 6.70 -6.26
N SER A 88 24.30 6.16 -5.07
CA SER A 88 24.34 4.74 -4.75
C SER A 88 23.08 4.22 -4.03
N ASN A 89 22.18 5.09 -3.59
CA ASN A 89 20.89 4.69 -3.03
C ASN A 89 19.82 4.80 -4.11
N LEU A 90 19.77 3.80 -4.99
CA LEU A 90 18.54 3.41 -5.69
C LEU A 90 17.55 2.87 -4.65
N GLY A 91 17.14 3.73 -3.72
CA GLY A 91 16.27 3.40 -2.61
C GLY A 91 14.94 2.95 -3.20
N GLU A 92 14.62 1.68 -3.03
CA GLU A 92 13.29 1.18 -3.33
C GLU A 92 12.27 2.06 -2.62
N ALA A 93 11.27 2.53 -3.36
CA ALA A 93 10.15 3.24 -2.79
C ALA A 93 9.50 2.36 -1.70
N LEU A 94 9.64 2.75 -0.44
CA LEU A 94 9.09 2.02 0.71
C LEU A 94 7.64 2.43 1.03
N TYR A 95 7.03 3.28 0.21
CA TYR A 95 5.64 3.65 0.36
C TYR A 95 4.69 2.57 -0.21
N ARG A 96 3.43 2.65 0.20
CA ARG A 96 2.30 1.84 -0.25
C ARG A 96 1.10 2.76 -0.47
N ASN A 97 0.18 2.34 -1.32
CA ASN A 97 -1.04 3.08 -1.60
C ASN A 97 -2.20 2.37 -0.89
N ILE A 98 -2.84 3.03 0.07
CA ILE A 98 -4.05 2.53 0.69
C ILE A 98 -5.28 3.19 0.07
N PHE A 99 -6.31 2.39 -0.13
CA PHE A 99 -7.62 2.81 -0.56
C PHE A 99 -8.64 2.36 0.47
N LEU A 100 -9.50 3.29 0.86
CA LEU A 100 -10.63 3.05 1.73
C LEU A 100 -11.89 3.48 0.98
N VAL A 101 -12.82 2.55 0.80
CA VAL A 101 -14.10 2.79 0.16
C VAL A 101 -15.19 2.68 1.21
N ALA A 102 -15.95 3.75 1.37
CA ALA A 102 -17.01 3.87 2.36
C ALA A 102 -18.32 4.33 1.74
N GLU A 103 -19.40 4.23 2.51
CA GLU A 103 -20.70 4.81 2.16
C GLU A 103 -20.60 6.33 2.10
N PRO A 104 -21.39 7.00 1.24
CA PRO A 104 -21.31 8.45 1.07
C PRO A 104 -21.71 9.23 2.34
N ALA A 105 -22.50 8.62 3.23
CA ALA A 105 -22.88 9.20 4.52
C ALA A 105 -21.77 9.12 5.58
N THR A 106 -20.70 8.37 5.32
CA THR A 106 -19.61 8.16 6.29
C THR A 106 -18.79 9.43 6.48
N SER A 107 -18.46 9.75 7.73
CA SER A 107 -17.67 10.94 8.04
C SER A 107 -16.22 10.80 7.55
N LEU A 108 -15.83 11.63 6.58
CA LEU A 108 -14.46 11.71 6.08
C LEU A 108 -13.44 11.97 7.21
N SER A 109 -13.78 12.87 8.15
CA SER A 109 -12.89 13.18 9.28
C SER A 109 -12.66 11.98 10.19
N LEU A 110 -13.69 11.16 10.43
CA LEU A 110 -13.56 9.96 11.25
C LEU A 110 -12.70 8.90 10.56
N LEU A 111 -12.87 8.74 9.25
CA LEU A 111 -12.06 7.82 8.44
C LEU A 111 -10.58 8.25 8.42
N ARG A 112 -10.32 9.56 8.27
CA ARG A 112 -8.96 10.13 8.34
C ARG A 112 -8.29 9.87 9.67
N VAL A 113 -8.97 10.18 10.78
CA VAL A 113 -8.43 9.95 12.13
C VAL A 113 -8.14 8.45 12.35
N SER A 114 -9.06 7.58 11.93
CA SER A 114 -8.87 6.13 12.04
C SER A 114 -7.66 5.66 11.24
N LEU A 115 -7.48 6.21 10.04
CA LEU A 115 -6.32 5.93 9.19
C LEU A 115 -5.01 6.47 9.79
N ASP A 116 -5.01 7.68 10.35
CA ASP A 116 -3.84 8.28 11.00
C ASP A 116 -3.34 7.43 12.17
N VAL A 117 -4.25 6.98 13.04
CA VAL A 117 -3.93 6.13 14.20
C VAL A 117 -3.31 4.81 13.74
N LYS A 118 -3.88 4.21 12.69
CA LYS A 118 -3.40 2.92 12.15
C LYS A 118 -2.06 3.05 11.46
N GLU A 119 -1.92 4.08 10.65
CA GLU A 119 -0.67 4.39 9.97
C GLU A 119 0.46 4.64 10.96
N HIS A 120 0.21 5.38 12.05
CA HIS A 120 1.21 5.59 13.10
C HIS A 120 1.69 4.26 13.69
N GLY A 121 0.75 3.35 14.02
CA GLY A 121 1.08 2.00 14.49
C GLY A 121 1.88 1.18 13.48
N TRP A 122 1.50 1.23 12.20
CA TRP A 122 2.22 0.50 11.15
C TRP A 122 3.62 1.08 10.89
N ARG A 123 3.79 2.41 10.96
CA ARG A 123 5.09 3.08 10.85
C ARG A 123 6.01 2.66 11.99
N ALA A 124 5.51 2.61 13.23
CA ALA A 124 6.30 2.16 14.39
C ALA A 124 6.79 0.71 14.25
N LEU A 125 6.01 -0.17 13.61
CA LEU A 125 6.40 -1.56 13.33
C LEU A 125 7.28 -1.71 12.08
N GLY A 126 7.31 -0.69 11.22
CA GLY A 126 7.87 -0.74 9.87
C GLY A 126 6.85 -1.26 8.86
N ILE A 127 6.35 -0.37 7.99
CA ILE A 127 5.27 -0.67 7.03
C ILE A 127 5.55 -1.87 6.14
N HIS A 128 6.82 -2.09 5.75
CA HIS A 128 7.23 -3.25 4.95
C HIS A 128 7.08 -4.59 5.68
N LYS A 129 7.07 -4.61 7.02
CA LYS A 129 6.81 -5.82 7.82
C LYS A 129 5.32 -6.09 7.96
N VAL A 130 4.52 -5.02 8.03
CA VAL A 130 3.06 -5.10 8.10
C VAL A 130 2.48 -5.56 6.75
N PHE A 131 3.00 -4.99 5.66
CA PHE A 131 2.58 -5.29 4.28
C PHE A 131 3.78 -5.78 3.46
N PRO A 132 4.19 -7.05 3.63
CA PRO A 132 5.33 -7.60 2.91
C PRO A 132 5.05 -7.58 1.40
N SER A 133 5.99 -7.04 0.63
CA SER A 133 5.97 -7.22 -0.83
C SER A 133 6.24 -8.69 -1.11
N SER A 134 5.29 -9.40 -1.75
CA SER A 134 5.50 -10.77 -2.21
C SER A 134 6.46 -10.87 -3.41
N ALA A 135 7.41 -9.92 -3.55
CA ALA A 135 8.55 -10.08 -4.44
C ALA A 135 9.27 -11.35 -3.99
N GLY A 136 9.30 -12.33 -4.90
CA GLY A 136 9.54 -13.73 -4.55
C GLY A 136 10.83 -13.98 -3.79
N LYS A 137 10.85 -15.13 -3.12
CA LYS A 137 12.07 -15.94 -2.96
C LYS A 137 12.77 -16.02 -4.32
N GLY A 138 13.72 -15.12 -4.58
CA GLY A 138 14.25 -14.96 -5.94
C GLY A 138 15.15 -13.75 -6.16
N SER A 139 15.97 -13.37 -5.17
CA SER A 139 17.20 -12.58 -5.45
C SER A 139 18.31 -12.89 -4.45
N GLU A 140 18.58 -14.19 -4.21
CA GLU A 140 19.96 -14.62 -3.97
C GLU A 140 20.74 -14.43 -5.28
N GLY A 141 21.04 -13.18 -5.56
CA GLY A 141 21.43 -12.73 -6.89
C GLY A 141 21.78 -11.26 -6.95
N GLY A 142 22.04 -10.63 -5.80
CA GLY A 142 22.59 -9.28 -5.76
C GLY A 142 23.86 -9.21 -6.61
N ILE A 143 24.18 -8.03 -7.12
CA ILE A 143 25.34 -7.70 -7.97
C ILE A 143 26.65 -8.39 -7.54
N LEU A 144 26.80 -8.71 -6.24
CA LEU A 144 27.90 -9.48 -5.68
C LEU A 144 27.99 -10.93 -6.19
N SER A 145 26.89 -11.63 -6.48
CA SER A 145 26.94 -13.01 -7.03
C SER A 145 27.38 -13.05 -8.50
N LYS A 146 27.24 -11.95 -9.23
CA LYS A 146 27.80 -11.79 -10.60
C LYS A 146 29.29 -11.46 -10.58
N LEU A 147 29.81 -10.87 -9.50
CA LEU A 147 31.23 -10.54 -9.33
C LEU A 147 32.09 -11.73 -8.87
N PHE A 148 31.50 -12.77 -8.28
CA PHE A 148 32.24 -13.96 -7.79
C PHE A 148 32.11 -15.22 -8.67
N ARG A 149 31.58 -15.13 -9.89
CA ARG A 149 31.79 -16.21 -10.87
C ARG A 149 33.25 -16.21 -11.32
N ARG A 150 34.09 -16.94 -10.57
CA ARG A 150 35.42 -17.34 -11.06
C ARG A 150 35.26 -18.01 -12.43
N PRO A 151 36.14 -17.73 -13.40
CA PRO A 151 36.21 -18.56 -14.59
C PRO A 151 36.74 -19.92 -14.16
N THR A 152 35.89 -20.94 -14.20
CA THR A 152 36.40 -22.32 -14.35
C THR A 152 36.82 -22.46 -15.80
N HIS A 153 38.12 -22.73 -15.96
CA HIS A 153 38.89 -23.04 -17.18
C HIS A 153 38.10 -23.43 -18.43
#